data_AF-A0A560UNT7-F1
#
_entry.id   AF-A0A560UNT7-F1
#
_cell.length_a   1.000
_cell.length_b   1.000
_cell.length_c   1.000
_cell.angle_alpha   90.00
_cell.angle_beta   90.00
_cell.angle_gamma   90.00
#
_symmetry.space_group_name_H-M   'P 1'
#
loop_
_entity.id
_entity.type
_entity.pdbx_description
1 polymer ?
#
loop_
_entity_poly.entity_id
_entity_poly.type
_entity_poly.pdbx_seq_one_letter_code
_entity_poly.pdbx_strand_id
1 'polypeptide(L)' 'KLVGHDAGPVRAPLTDLNEAELAELDVLIKKLGAQ' A
#
# COMPACT_ATOMS: atom_id res chain seq x y z
N LYS A 1 2.58 6.20 3.63
CA LYS A 1 3.56 5.93 2.56
C LYS A 1 4.34 4.65 2.88
N LEU A 2 3.78 3.45 2.61
CA LEU A 2 4.31 2.14 3.06
C LEU A 2 5.77 1.89 2.67
N VAL A 3 6.23 2.54 1.59
CA VAL A 3 7.56 2.41 0.99
C VAL A 3 8.28 3.77 0.89
N GLY A 4 8.01 4.71 1.81
CA GLY A 4 8.60 6.05 1.81
C GLY A 4 8.01 7.04 0.78
N HIS A 5 7.18 6.56 -0.14
CA HIS A 5 6.36 7.36 -1.06
C HIS A 5 4.85 7.00 -0.97
N ASP A 6 3.99 7.88 -1.51
CA ASP A 6 2.52 7.85 -1.40
C ASP A 6 2.02 7.62 -2.79
N ALA A 7 0.91 6.91 -2.88
CA ALA A 7 0.26 6.71 -4.16
C ALA A 7 -0.36 8.01 -4.70
N GLY A 8 -0.55 9.03 -3.85
CA GLY A 8 -1.34 10.21 -4.19
C GLY A 8 -2.83 9.86 -4.24
N PRO A 9 -3.70 10.81 -4.62
CA PRO A 9 -5.14 10.59 -4.64
C PRO A 9 -5.51 9.53 -5.68
N VAL A 10 -6.11 8.44 -5.23
CA VAL A 10 -6.75 7.47 -6.12
C VAL A 10 -7.96 8.15 -6.76
N ARG A 11 -8.18 7.87 -8.05
CA ARG A 11 -9.31 8.44 -8.80
C ARG A 11 -10.45 7.43 -8.84
N ALA A 12 -11.68 7.91 -8.79
CA ALA A 12 -12.87 7.08 -8.97
C ALA A 12 -12.76 6.24 -10.26
N PRO A 13 -13.21 4.97 -10.26
CA PRO A 13 -13.98 4.31 -9.20
C PRO A 13 -13.12 3.67 -8.10
N LEU A 14 -11.80 3.90 -8.10
CA LEU A 14 -10.91 3.30 -7.11
C LEU A 14 -11.02 4.01 -5.76
N THR A 15 -10.86 3.24 -4.70
CA THR A 15 -10.81 3.70 -3.32
C THR A 15 -9.43 3.42 -2.73
N ASP A 16 -9.08 4.19 -1.71
CA ASP A 16 -7.92 3.88 -0.89
C ASP A 16 -8.07 2.53 -0.18
N LEU A 17 -6.93 1.93 0.12
CA LEU A 17 -6.86 0.75 0.98
C LEU A 17 -7.29 1.12 2.39
N ASN A 18 -8.05 0.23 3.03
CA ASN A 18 -8.34 0.34 4.45
C ASN A 18 -7.14 -0.11 5.31
N GLU A 19 -7.24 0.05 6.63
CA GLU A 19 -6.14 -0.26 7.56
C GLU A 19 -5.72 -1.74 7.53
N ALA A 20 -6.68 -2.66 7.34
CA ALA A 20 -6.39 -4.09 7.28
C ALA A 20 -5.65 -4.45 5.98
N GLU A 21 -6.11 -3.91 4.84
CA GLU A 21 -5.48 -4.10 3.54
C GLU A 21 -4.05 -3.50 3.50
N LEU A 22 -3.84 -2.37 4.18
CA LEU A 22 -2.50 -1.78 4.35
C LEU A 22 -1.57 -2.70 5.16
N ALA A 23 -2.07 -3.36 6.20
CA ALA A 23 -1.29 -4.31 6.99
C ALA A 23 -0.92 -5.57 6.18
N GLU A 24 -1.84 -6.09 5.37
CA GLU A 24 -1.56 -7.20 4.46
C GLU A 24 -0.51 -6.83 3.42
N LEU A 25 -0.60 -5.63 2.84
CA LEU A 25 0.38 -5.11 1.91
C LEU A 25 1.78 -5.03 2.55
N ASP A 26 1.89 -4.59 3.80
CA ASP A 26 3.16 -4.48 4.52
C ASP A 26 3.85 -5.84 4.69
N VAL A 27 3.07 -6.90 4.99
CA VAL A 27 3.59 -8.28 5.06
C VAL A 27 4.13 -8.72 3.69
N LEU A 28 3.41 -8.43 2.60
CA LEU A 28 3.85 -8.81 1.25
C LEU A 28 5.12 -8.06 0.83
N ILE A 29 5.21 -6.77 1.12
CA ILE A 29 6.41 -5.96 0.83
C ILE A 29 7.62 -6.48 1.60
N LYS A 30 7.46 -6.76 2.90
CA LYS A 30 8.53 -7.36 3.72
C LYS A 30 8.99 -8.72 3.18
N LYS A 31 8.04 -9.55 2.69
CA LYS A 31 8.34 -10.85 2.09
C LYS A 31 9.10 -10.73 0.78
N LEU A 32 8.78 -9.72 -0.05
CA LEU A 32 9.43 -9.50 -1.33
C LEU A 32 10.89 -9.06 -1.17
N GLY A 33 11.19 -8.28 -0.13
CA GLY A 33 12.53 -7.75 0.12
C GLY A 33 12.82 -6.46 -0.67
N ALA A 34 14.06 -5.99 -0.63
CA ALA A 34 14.47 -4.77 -1.33
C ALA A 34 14.40 -4.96 -2.85
N GLN A 35 13.75 -4.02 -3.55
CA GLN A 35 13.74 -3.90 -5.01
C GLN A 35 14.68 -2.79 -5.48
#